data_AF-A0A7J3J586-F1
#
_entry.id   AF-A0A7J3J586-F1
#
_cell.length_a   1.000
_cell.length_b   1.000
_cell.length_c   1.000
_cell.angle_alpha   90.00
_cell.angle_beta   90.00
_cell.angle_gamma   90.00
#
_symmetry.space_group_name_H-M   'P 1'
#
loop_
_entity.id
_entity.type
_entity.pdbx_description
1 polymer ?
#
loop_
_entity_poly.entity_id
_entity_poly.type
_entity_poly.pdbx_seq_one_letter_code
_entity_poly.pdbx_strand_id
1 'polypeptide(L)'
;MEALTKRSIQLLKMLHEKGRLVSLYSVNVKQSDLAKELGISRQALNLHLKKLKSLNYVRTGRGFIDITEKGLNALGLSSAPTFILIKVSPGKRSEVYKKIREINVQKAFRVAGDVDAILIVERNSLNEVLKLLSEIEGIKDTRSYVSIEPIK
;
A
#
# COMPACT_ATOMS: atom_id res chain seq x y z
N MET A 1 -1.34 6.40 27.14
CA MET A 1 -0.88 7.19 25.98
C MET A 1 -0.47 8.54 26.51
N GLU A 2 0.75 8.98 26.21
CA GLU A 2 1.25 10.29 26.64
C GLU A 2 0.55 11.40 25.82
N ALA A 3 0.08 12.45 26.49
CA ALA A 3 -0.66 13.52 25.83
C ALA A 3 0.28 14.46 25.07
N LEU A 4 -0.01 14.73 23.79
CA LEU A 4 0.78 15.67 22.99
C LEU A 4 0.63 17.11 23.48
N THR A 5 1.74 17.84 23.54
CA THR A 5 1.71 19.27 23.87
C THR A 5 1.03 20.10 22.77
N LYS A 6 0.53 21.30 23.12
CA LYS A 6 -0.04 22.26 22.14
C LYS A 6 0.93 22.55 20.99
N ARG A 7 2.23 22.68 21.29
CA ARG A 7 3.26 22.97 20.27
C ARG A 7 3.50 21.77 19.35
N SER A 8 3.51 20.55 19.88
CA SER A 8 3.60 19.32 19.07
C SER A 8 2.41 19.19 18.12
N ILE A 9 1.19 19.50 18.59
CA ILE A 9 -0.02 19.49 17.75
C ILE A 9 0.06 20.56 16.65
N GLN A 10 0.54 21.77 16.97
CA GLN A 10 0.71 22.82 15.97
C GLN A 10 1.72 22.42 14.88
N LEU A 11 2.84 21.80 15.27
CA LEU A 11 3.81 21.27 14.31
C LEU A 11 3.19 20.21 13.39
N LEU A 12 2.45 19.26 13.95
CA LEU A 12 1.77 18.22 13.15
C LEU A 12 0.80 18.82 12.13
N LYS A 13 0.02 19.84 12.53
CA LYS A 13 -0.88 20.56 11.61
C LYS A 13 -0.10 21.23 10.47
N MET A 14 0.97 21.96 10.78
CA MET A 14 1.81 22.61 9.76
C MET A 14 2.44 21.60 8.80
N LEU A 15 2.89 20.44 9.31
CA LEU A 15 3.45 19.37 8.47
C LEU A 15 2.39 18.72 7.59
N HIS A 16 1.19 18.47 8.13
CA HIS A 16 0.07 17.91 7.37
C HIS A 16 -0.37 18.84 6.23
N GLU A 17 -0.50 20.14 6.49
CA GLU A 17 -0.87 21.15 5.49
C GLU A 17 0.15 21.28 4.36
N LYS A 18 1.45 21.09 4.67
CA LYS A 18 2.54 21.14 3.69
C LYS A 18 2.79 19.78 3.02
N GLY A 19 2.30 18.71 3.62
CA GLY A 19 2.51 17.35 3.17
C GLY A 19 1.68 17.03 1.94
N ARG A 20 2.11 16.00 1.20
CA ARG A 20 1.27 15.32 0.22
C ARG A 20 1.26 13.83 0.58
N LEU A 21 0.10 13.20 0.43
CA LEU A 21 0.01 11.75 0.50
C LEU A 21 0.73 11.18 -0.72
N VAL A 22 1.64 10.24 -0.50
CA VAL A 22 2.38 9.56 -1.56
C VAL A 22 2.37 8.08 -1.22
N SER A 23 1.95 7.23 -2.16
CA SER A 23 2.13 5.79 -2.03
C SER A 23 3.60 5.44 -2.23
N LEU A 24 4.24 4.88 -1.21
CA LEU A 24 5.68 4.56 -1.20
C LEU A 24 5.87 3.14 -0.66
N TYR A 25 6.78 2.39 -1.28
CA TYR A 25 7.23 1.10 -0.74
C TYR A 25 8.53 1.35 0.01
N SER A 26 8.44 1.38 1.35
CA SER A 26 9.58 1.64 2.23
C SER A 26 10.30 0.35 2.57
N VAL A 27 11.59 0.30 2.24
CA VAL A 27 12.49 -0.78 2.66
C VAL A 27 13.38 -0.27 3.78
N ASN A 28 13.23 -0.86 4.97
CA ASN A 28 14.07 -0.58 6.14
C ASN A 28 15.32 -1.46 6.12
N VAL A 29 16.29 -1.10 5.28
CA VAL A 29 17.55 -1.82 5.14
C VAL A 29 18.74 -0.87 5.27
N LYS A 30 19.81 -1.33 5.94
CA LYS A 30 21.07 -0.59 5.93
C LYS A 30 21.69 -0.71 4.55
N GLN A 31 22.13 0.41 3.99
CA GLN A 31 22.83 0.41 2.69
C GLN A 31 24.09 -0.47 2.70
N SER A 32 24.70 -0.69 3.86
CA SER A 32 25.81 -1.63 4.02
C SER A 32 25.45 -3.07 3.66
N ASP A 33 24.25 -3.48 4.01
CA ASP A 33 23.78 -4.85 3.89
C ASP A 33 23.27 -5.04 2.47
N LEU A 34 22.53 -4.05 1.95
CA LEU A 34 22.13 -3.98 0.54
C LEU A 34 23.33 -4.01 -0.42
N ALA A 35 24.43 -3.32 -0.11
CA ALA A 35 25.64 -3.33 -0.93
C ALA A 35 26.29 -4.73 -0.96
N LYS A 36 26.29 -5.44 0.18
CA LYS A 36 26.79 -6.81 0.27
C LYS A 36 25.92 -7.78 -0.52
N GLU A 37 24.60 -7.68 -0.40
CA GLU A 37 23.65 -8.51 -1.15
C GLU A 37 23.79 -8.33 -2.67
N LEU A 38 24.05 -7.09 -3.11
CA LEU A 38 24.28 -6.77 -4.52
C LEU A 38 25.71 -7.07 -5.00
N GLY A 39 26.62 -7.50 -4.12
CA GLY A 39 28.01 -7.77 -4.47
C GLY A 39 28.81 -6.54 -4.91
N ILE A 40 28.42 -5.34 -4.47
CA ILE A 40 29.06 -4.07 -4.86
C ILE A 40 29.60 -3.30 -3.65
N SER A 41 30.48 -2.33 -3.92
CA SER A 41 30.95 -1.42 -2.87
C SER A 41 29.83 -0.47 -2.41
N ARG A 42 29.91 0.02 -1.17
CA ARG A 42 28.98 1.05 -0.67
C ARG A 42 29.04 2.33 -1.51
N GLN A 43 30.21 2.66 -2.05
CA GLN A 43 30.39 3.82 -2.94
C GLN A 43 29.64 3.62 -4.26
N ALA A 44 29.74 2.43 -4.86
CA ALA A 44 29.00 2.08 -6.07
C ALA A 44 27.48 2.14 -5.81
N LEU A 45 27.01 1.55 -4.71
CA LEU A 45 25.60 1.63 -4.32
C LEU A 45 25.13 3.09 -4.17
N ASN A 46 25.92 3.94 -3.52
CA ASN A 46 25.58 5.36 -3.38
C ASN A 46 25.47 6.09 -4.72
N LEU A 47 26.32 5.77 -5.69
CA LEU A 47 26.24 6.33 -7.03
C LEU A 47 24.92 5.94 -7.72
N HIS A 48 24.52 4.67 -7.61
CA HIS A 48 23.24 4.19 -8.13
C HIS A 48 22.04 4.86 -7.44
N LEU A 49 22.02 4.89 -6.11
CA LEU A 49 20.95 5.53 -5.34
C LEU A 49 20.85 7.03 -5.64
N LYS A 50 21.97 7.72 -5.85
CA LYS A 50 21.96 9.14 -6.24
C LYS A 50 21.30 9.34 -7.61
N LYS A 51 21.60 8.48 -8.59
CA LYS A 51 20.98 8.53 -9.93
C LYS A 51 19.49 8.19 -9.89
N LEU A 52 19.10 7.15 -9.15
CA LEU A 52 17.69 6.79 -8.99
C LEU A 52 16.90 7.89 -8.28
N LYS A 53 17.52 8.54 -7.26
CA LYS A 53 16.92 9.67 -6.55
C LYS A 53 16.76 10.90 -7.44
N SER A 54 17.75 11.25 -8.26
CA SER A 54 17.66 12.40 -9.17
C SER A 54 16.58 12.23 -10.24
N LEU A 55 16.31 10.98 -10.63
CA LEU A 55 15.23 10.64 -11.56
C LEU A 55 13.87 10.46 -10.89
N ASN A 56 13.77 10.68 -9.57
CA ASN A 56 12.58 10.48 -8.76
C ASN A 56 12.05 9.04 -8.81
N TYR A 57 12.93 8.03 -8.91
CA TYR A 57 12.54 6.62 -8.79
C TYR A 57 12.55 6.15 -7.34
N VAL A 58 13.45 6.69 -6.51
CA VAL A 58 13.55 6.36 -5.08
C VAL A 58 13.67 7.63 -4.23
N ARG A 59 13.24 7.55 -2.97
CA ARG A 59 13.61 8.51 -1.92
C ARG A 59 14.50 7.79 -0.91
N THR A 60 15.48 8.50 -0.39
CA THR A 60 16.40 7.95 0.61
C THR A 60 16.43 8.86 1.82
N GLY A 61 16.36 8.25 3.00
CA GLY A 61 16.54 8.92 4.29
C GLY A 61 17.48 8.13 5.18
N ARG A 62 17.48 8.46 6.48
CA ARG A 62 18.30 7.73 7.45
C ARG A 62 17.64 6.37 7.73
N GLY A 63 18.23 5.30 7.20
CA GLY A 63 17.80 3.93 7.47
C GLY A 63 16.66 3.39 6.61
N PHE A 64 16.21 4.14 5.60
CA PHE A 64 15.18 3.69 4.67
C PHE A 64 15.48 4.09 3.22
N ILE A 65 14.97 3.27 2.31
CA ILE A 65 14.87 3.54 0.89
C ILE A 65 13.42 3.32 0.50
N ASP A 66 12.76 4.38 0.03
CA ASP A 66 11.41 4.30 -0.52
C ASP A 66 11.48 4.17 -2.03
N ILE A 67 10.76 3.21 -2.60
CA ILE A 67 10.46 3.20 -4.03
C ILE A 67 9.25 4.11 -4.25
N THR A 68 9.41 5.10 -5.12
CA THR A 68 8.31 6.01 -5.50
C THR A 68 7.34 5.32 -6.45
N GLU A 69 6.17 5.90 -6.65
CA GLU A 69 5.24 5.49 -7.71
C GLU A 69 5.90 5.42 -9.09
N LYS A 70 6.73 6.40 -9.45
CA LYS A 70 7.50 6.37 -10.70
C LYS A 70 8.46 5.16 -10.74
N GLY A 71 9.06 4.82 -9.61
CA GLY A 71 9.92 3.64 -9.44
C GLY A 71 9.16 2.34 -9.67
N LEU A 72 7.99 2.19 -9.07
CA LEU A 72 7.12 1.03 -9.26
C LEU A 72 6.68 0.88 -10.71
N ASN A 73 6.24 1.97 -11.33
CA ASN A 73 5.81 1.95 -12.72
C ASN A 73 6.95 1.53 -13.66
N ALA A 74 8.19 1.93 -13.37
CA ALA A 74 9.38 1.49 -14.12
C ALA A 74 9.68 -0.01 -13.95
N LEU A 75 9.21 -0.63 -12.86
CA LEU A 75 9.27 -2.07 -12.63
C LEU A 75 8.06 -2.81 -13.22
N GLY A 76 7.15 -2.12 -13.91
CA GLY A 76 5.88 -2.69 -14.40
C GLY A 76 4.86 -2.94 -13.29
N LEU A 77 5.11 -2.44 -12.09
CA LEU A 77 4.20 -2.53 -10.95
C LEU A 77 3.26 -1.33 -10.96
N SER A 78 1.95 -1.60 -10.92
CA SER A 78 0.93 -0.56 -10.82
C SER A 78 0.75 -0.13 -9.37
N SER A 79 1.05 1.13 -9.06
CA SER A 79 0.63 1.78 -7.81
C SER A 79 -0.89 1.92 -7.71
N ALA A 80 -1.59 1.92 -8.85
CA ALA A 80 -3.01 2.18 -8.91
C ALA A 80 -3.76 1.02 -8.22
N PRO A 81 -4.53 1.29 -7.16
CA PRO A 81 -5.21 0.26 -6.40
C PRO A 81 -6.31 -0.40 -7.23
N THR A 82 -6.57 -1.67 -6.98
CA THR A 82 -7.82 -2.30 -7.41
C THR A 82 -8.77 -2.38 -6.23
N PHE A 83 -10.03 -2.00 -6.46
CA PHE A 83 -11.08 -2.10 -5.45
C PHE A 83 -11.93 -3.33 -5.71
N ILE A 84 -12.17 -4.14 -4.67
CA ILE A 84 -13.12 -5.25 -4.72
C ILE A 84 -14.27 -4.92 -3.77
N LEU A 85 -15.44 -4.71 -4.34
CA LEU A 85 -16.68 -4.50 -3.60
C LEU A 85 -17.33 -5.86 -3.35
N ILE A 86 -17.77 -6.11 -2.12
CA ILE A 86 -18.27 -7.42 -1.68
C ILE A 86 -19.64 -7.25 -1.07
N LYS A 87 -20.61 -8.03 -1.57
CA LYS A 87 -21.94 -8.17 -0.99
C LYS A 87 -22.05 -9.48 -0.23
N VAL A 88 -22.59 -9.43 0.97
CA VAL A 88 -22.60 -10.53 1.92
C VAL A 88 -24.04 -10.82 2.38
N SER A 89 -24.34 -12.10 2.58
CA SER A 89 -25.60 -12.53 3.17
C SER A 89 -25.73 -12.01 4.60
N PRO A 90 -26.85 -11.35 4.99
CA PRO A 90 -26.97 -10.70 6.29
C PRO A 90 -26.61 -11.58 7.50
N GLY A 91 -27.02 -12.86 7.49
CA GLY A 91 -26.75 -13.82 8.57
C GLY A 91 -25.30 -14.33 8.64
N LYS A 92 -24.48 -14.11 7.61
CA LYS A 92 -23.10 -14.62 7.51
C LYS A 92 -22.03 -13.53 7.63
N ARG A 93 -22.43 -12.25 7.77
CA ARG A 93 -21.52 -11.09 7.82
C ARG A 93 -20.35 -11.26 8.80
N SER A 94 -20.62 -11.70 10.02
CA SER A 94 -19.57 -11.87 11.04
C SER A 94 -18.51 -12.90 10.62
N GLU A 95 -18.96 -14.04 10.08
CA GLU A 95 -18.07 -15.11 9.61
C GLU A 95 -17.24 -14.65 8.41
N VAL A 96 -17.90 -14.01 7.43
CA VAL A 96 -17.22 -13.48 6.23
C VAL A 96 -16.18 -12.43 6.61
N TYR A 97 -16.50 -11.50 7.52
CA TYR A 97 -15.51 -10.50 7.95
C TYR A 97 -14.33 -11.12 8.67
N LYS A 98 -14.51 -12.24 9.40
CA LYS A 98 -13.40 -12.96 10.01
C LYS A 98 -12.47 -13.53 8.94
N LYS A 99 -13.02 -14.22 7.92
CA LYS A 99 -12.23 -14.78 6.81
C LYS A 99 -11.55 -13.69 5.97
N ILE A 100 -12.23 -12.57 5.70
CA ILE A 100 -11.64 -11.43 4.97
C ILE A 100 -10.41 -10.86 5.69
N ARG A 101 -10.38 -10.86 7.04
CA ARG A 101 -9.21 -10.38 7.81
C ARG A 101 -7.98 -11.26 7.65
N GLU A 102 -8.15 -12.50 7.21
CA GLU A 102 -7.05 -13.45 7.00
C GLU A 102 -6.44 -13.31 5.60
N ILE A 103 -7.11 -12.61 4.69
CA ILE A 103 -6.60 -12.35 3.32
C ILE A 103 -5.60 -11.20 3.36
N ASN A 104 -4.42 -11.43 2.76
CA ASN A 104 -3.41 -10.38 2.62
C ASN A 104 -3.83 -9.35 1.56
N VAL A 105 -4.33 -8.20 2.00
CA VAL A 105 -4.75 -7.07 1.17
C VAL A 105 -4.15 -5.76 1.69
N GLN A 106 -4.10 -4.71 0.87
CA GLN A 106 -3.59 -3.42 1.34
C GLN A 106 -4.47 -2.85 2.45
N LYS A 107 -5.80 -2.84 2.24
CA LYS A 107 -6.81 -2.42 3.22
C LYS A 107 -8.13 -3.15 3.01
N ALA A 108 -8.87 -3.35 4.09
CA ALA A 108 -10.22 -3.89 4.06
C ALA A 108 -11.14 -3.01 4.92
N PHE A 109 -12.31 -2.65 4.38
CA PHE A 109 -13.29 -1.81 5.06
C PHE A 109 -14.63 -2.52 5.11
N ARG A 110 -15.25 -2.54 6.28
CA ARG A 110 -16.69 -2.72 6.38
C ARG A 110 -17.34 -1.37 6.07
N VAL A 111 -18.34 -1.37 5.19
CA VAL A 111 -19.02 -0.14 4.78
C VAL A 111 -20.53 -0.24 5.01
N ALA A 112 -21.20 0.90 5.03
CA ALA A 112 -22.65 0.98 4.93
C ALA A 112 -23.02 1.37 3.50
N GLY A 113 -24.07 0.78 2.94
CA GLY A 113 -24.53 1.03 1.57
C GLY A 113 -24.97 -0.25 0.85
N ASP A 114 -24.85 -0.27 -0.47
CA ASP A 114 -25.31 -1.37 -1.33
C ASP A 114 -24.44 -2.63 -1.26
N VAL A 115 -23.27 -2.49 -0.65
CA VAL A 115 -22.25 -3.52 -0.43
C VAL A 115 -21.85 -3.52 1.04
N ASP A 116 -21.26 -4.62 1.49
CA ASP A 116 -20.95 -4.87 2.90
C ASP A 116 -19.47 -4.65 3.22
N ALA A 117 -18.58 -4.87 2.24
CA ALA A 117 -17.15 -4.62 2.39
C ALA A 117 -16.49 -4.10 1.09
N ILE A 118 -15.39 -3.37 1.26
CA ILE A 118 -14.51 -2.93 0.17
C ILE A 118 -13.08 -3.34 0.51
N LEU A 119 -12.43 -4.06 -0.40
CA LEU A 119 -11.00 -4.36 -0.32
C LEU A 119 -10.21 -3.48 -1.28
N ILE A 120 -9.06 -3.02 -0.83
CA ILE A 120 -8.04 -2.39 -1.66
C ILE A 120 -6.91 -3.40 -1.81
N VAL A 121 -6.63 -3.79 -3.04
CA VAL A 121 -5.61 -4.79 -3.37
C VAL A 121 -4.64 -4.25 -4.42
N GLU A 122 -3.47 -4.87 -4.49
CA GLU A 122 -2.56 -4.63 -5.61
C GLU A 122 -3.13 -5.26 -6.89
N ARG A 123 -2.82 -4.68 -8.04
CA ARG A 123 -3.37 -5.16 -9.33
C ARG A 123 -2.94 -6.60 -9.64
N ASN A 124 -1.71 -6.97 -9.30
CA ASN A 124 -1.14 -8.31 -9.47
C ASN A 124 -1.83 -9.38 -8.58
N SER A 125 -2.35 -9.02 -7.41
CA SER A 125 -2.99 -9.95 -6.48
C SER A 125 -4.50 -10.09 -6.68
N LEU A 126 -5.10 -9.35 -7.62
CA LEU A 126 -6.54 -9.35 -7.86
C LEU A 126 -7.12 -10.75 -8.05
N ASN A 127 -6.54 -11.55 -8.96
CA ASN A 127 -7.07 -12.87 -9.30
C ASN A 127 -6.98 -13.84 -8.12
N GLU A 128 -5.88 -13.79 -7.38
CA GLU A 128 -5.68 -14.61 -6.18
C GLU A 128 -6.73 -14.25 -5.10
N VAL A 129 -6.92 -12.96 -4.83
CA VAL A 129 -7.90 -12.49 -3.86
C VAL A 129 -9.32 -12.85 -4.28
N LEU A 130 -9.68 -12.69 -5.57
CA LEU A 130 -11.01 -13.06 -6.05
C LEU A 130 -11.27 -14.56 -5.90
N LYS A 131 -10.28 -15.41 -6.13
CA LYS A 131 -10.38 -16.85 -5.90
C LYS A 131 -10.66 -17.14 -4.42
N LEU A 132 -9.87 -16.57 -3.50
CA LEU A 132 -10.09 -16.74 -2.06
C LEU A 132 -11.48 -16.27 -1.62
N LEU A 133 -11.95 -15.13 -2.16
CA LEU A 133 -13.29 -14.63 -1.86
C LEU A 133 -14.40 -15.55 -2.37
N SER A 134 -14.22 -16.18 -3.54
CA SER A 134 -15.21 -17.10 -4.10
C SER A 134 -15.42 -18.36 -3.26
N GLU A 135 -14.42 -18.73 -2.45
CA GLU A 135 -14.45 -19.88 -1.54
C GLU A 135 -15.11 -19.53 -0.19
N ILE A 136 -15.37 -18.25 0.08
CA ILE A 136 -15.99 -17.82 1.34
C ILE A 136 -17.51 -17.94 1.26
N GLU A 137 -18.05 -18.94 1.96
CA GLU A 137 -19.49 -19.08 2.16
C GLU A 137 -20.11 -17.79 2.73
N GLY A 138 -21.21 -17.35 2.13
CA GLY A 138 -21.96 -16.16 2.54
C GLY A 138 -21.68 -14.93 1.69
N ILE A 139 -20.60 -14.91 0.89
CA ILE A 139 -20.41 -13.89 -0.16
C ILE A 139 -21.40 -14.17 -1.29
N LYS A 140 -22.16 -13.13 -1.68
CA LYS A 140 -23.19 -13.19 -2.73
C LYS A 140 -22.72 -12.63 -4.07
N ASP A 141 -21.92 -11.57 -4.03
CA ASP A 141 -21.47 -10.85 -5.22
C ASP A 141 -20.12 -10.21 -4.94
N THR A 142 -19.25 -10.19 -5.94
CA THR A 142 -17.98 -9.46 -5.92
C THR A 142 -17.84 -8.66 -7.21
N ARG A 143 -17.49 -7.37 -7.08
CA ARG A 143 -17.27 -6.48 -8.22
C ARG A 143 -15.90 -5.83 -8.12
N SER A 144 -15.12 -5.97 -9.18
CA SER A 144 -13.76 -5.45 -9.23
C SER A 144 -13.70 -4.17 -10.06
N TYR A 145 -13.04 -3.14 -9.52
CA TYR A 145 -12.80 -1.86 -10.17
C TYR A 145 -11.30 -1.64 -10.20
N VAL A 146 -10.70 -1.86 -11.38
CA VAL A 146 -9.28 -1.62 -11.61
C VAL A 146 -9.10 -0.14 -11.90
N SER A 147 -8.33 0.55 -11.07
CA SER A 147 -8.05 1.97 -11.30
C SER A 147 -7.24 2.17 -12.58
N ILE A 148 -7.67 3.12 -13.41
CA ILE A 148 -6.92 3.55 -14.60
C ILE A 148 -5.83 4.52 -14.19
N GLU A 149 -6.20 5.58 -13.47
CA GLU A 149 -5.29 6.58 -12.92
C GLU A 149 -5.87 7.17 -11.62
N PRO A 150 -5.02 7.59 -10.66
CA PRO A 150 -5.46 8.40 -9.55
C PRO A 150 -5.77 9.84 -10.02
N ILE A 151 -6.95 10.35 -9.68
CA ILE A 151 -7.32 11.75 -9.95
C ILE A 151 -6.68 12.70 -8.92
N LYS A 152 -6.42 12.21 -7.71
CA LYS A 152 -5.84 12.97 -6.59
C LYS A 152 -5.09 12.07 -5.62
#